data_AF-A0A4Y2AJT5-F1
#
_entry.id   AF-A0A4Y2AJT5-F1
#
_cell.length_a   1.000
_cell.length_b   1.000
_cell.length_c   1.000
_cell.angle_alpha   90.00
_cell.angle_beta   90.00
_cell.angle_gamma   90.00
#
_symmetry.space_group_name_H-M   'P 1'
#
loop_
_entity.id
_entity.type
_entity.pdbx_description
1 polymer ?
#
loop_
_entity_poly.entity_id
_entity_poly.type
_entity_poly.pdbx_seq_one_letter_code
_entity_poly.pdbx_strand_id
1 'polypeptide(L)'
;MRHNLHIRSNFTCFPYKIQTRQSLNVNAIDTRYDFANAALQLVDEGGIDVGNIWFSDEAYFNLDGFVNKQNWPIWGTENPHAGRPEQKRGLVQS
;
A
#
# COMPACT_ATOMS: atom_id res chain seq x y z
N MET A 1 -17.45 -1.94 6.41
CA MET A 1 -17.05 -0.81 5.53
C MET A 1 -17.72 0.54 5.85
N ARG A 2 -18.82 0.63 6.63
CA ARG A 2 -19.55 1.90 6.88
C ARG A 2 -18.92 2.86 7.92
N HIS A 3 -18.03 2.38 8.79
CA HIS A 3 -17.45 3.22 9.85
C HIS A 3 -16.52 4.33 9.35
N ASN A 4 -15.79 4.10 8.25
CA ASN A 4 -14.78 5.05 7.75
C ASN A 4 -15.41 6.33 7.17
N LEU A 5 -16.64 6.25 6.65
CA LEU A 5 -17.33 7.40 6.06
C LEU A 5 -17.89 8.32 7.14
N HIS A 6 -18.31 7.77 8.28
CA HIS A 6 -18.92 8.52 9.38
C HIS A 6 -17.90 9.38 10.13
N ILE A 7 -16.65 8.91 10.27
CA ILE A 7 -15.59 9.64 10.98
C ILE A 7 -15.09 10.83 10.17
N ARG A 8 -14.93 10.67 8.85
CA ARG A 8 -14.54 11.76 7.94
C ARG A 8 -15.57 12.89 7.88
N SER A 9 -16.85 12.54 7.88
CA SER A 9 -17.94 13.51 7.69
C SER A 9 -18.35 14.23 8.96
N ASN A 10 -18.40 13.55 10.12
CA ASN A 10 -18.88 14.16 11.36
C ASN A 10 -17.78 14.84 12.20
N PHE A 11 -16.52 14.41 12.08
CA PHE A 11 -15.42 14.92 12.92
C PHE A 11 -14.32 15.65 12.14
N THR A 12 -14.44 15.76 10.80
CA THR A 12 -13.41 16.38 9.93
C THR A 12 -12.00 15.84 10.18
N CYS A 13 -11.88 14.53 10.45
CA CYS A 13 -10.59 13.88 10.70
C CYS A 13 -10.03 13.21 9.44
N PHE A 14 -8.71 13.34 9.25
CA PHE A 14 -7.94 12.62 8.25
C PHE A 14 -7.52 11.25 8.80
N PRO A 15 -7.75 10.16 8.06
CA PRO A 15 -7.18 8.87 8.43
C PRO A 15 -5.71 8.82 8.06
N TYR A 16 -4.90 8.42 9.01
CA TYR A 16 -3.49 8.11 8.87
C TYR A 16 -3.27 6.61 9.08
N LYS A 17 -2.80 5.91 8.05
CA LYS A 17 -2.47 4.48 8.15
C LYS A 17 -0.98 4.33 8.40
N ILE A 18 -0.59 3.90 9.60
CA ILE A 18 0.80 3.53 9.87
C ILE A 18 1.11 2.27 9.05
N GLN A 19 2.05 2.38 8.12
CA GLN A 19 2.56 1.23 7.39
C GLN A 19 3.74 0.64 8.16
N THR A 20 3.50 -0.42 8.92
CA THR A 20 4.58 -1.28 9.40
C THR A 20 5.14 -2.08 8.22
N ARG A 21 6.30 -1.67 7.71
CA ARG A 21 6.99 -2.38 6.64
C ARG A 21 7.90 -3.44 7.25
N GLN A 22 7.88 -4.64 6.69
CA GLN A 22 8.93 -5.61 6.97
C GLN A 22 10.25 -5.09 6.40
N SER A 23 11.34 -5.22 7.16
CA SER A 23 12.67 -4.91 6.65
C SER A 23 12.99 -5.88 5.51
N LEU A 24 13.33 -5.35 4.35
CA LEU A 24 13.79 -6.16 3.22
C LEU A 24 15.30 -6.30 3.30
N ASN A 25 15.81 -7.49 2.99
CA ASN A 25 17.24 -7.65 2.70
C ASN A 25 17.53 -7.18 1.27
N VAL A 26 18.82 -6.98 0.96
CA VAL A 26 19.26 -6.46 -0.35
C VAL A 26 18.77 -7.36 -1.49
N ASN A 27 18.93 -8.69 -1.37
CA ASN A 27 18.49 -9.64 -2.39
C ASN A 27 16.99 -9.55 -2.68
N ALA A 28 16.16 -9.33 -1.67
CA ALA A 28 14.71 -9.19 -1.82
C ALA A 28 14.33 -7.86 -2.49
N ILE A 29 15.16 -6.82 -2.35
CA ILE A 29 14.99 -5.58 -3.10
C ILE A 29 15.26 -5.85 -4.59
N ASP A 30 16.41 -6.47 -4.90
CA ASP A 30 16.81 -6.76 -6.28
C ASP A 30 15.81 -7.69 -6.96
N THR A 31 15.41 -8.78 -6.29
CA THR A 31 14.43 -9.74 -6.83
C THR A 31 13.09 -9.07 -7.16
N ARG A 32 12.65 -8.13 -6.32
CA ARG A 32 11.40 -7.38 -6.56
C ARG A 32 11.54 -6.40 -7.72
N TYR A 33 12.70 -5.78 -7.85
CA TYR A 33 12.99 -4.86 -8.95
C TYR A 33 13.02 -5.61 -10.29
N ASP A 34 13.73 -6.73 -10.35
CA ASP A 34 13.83 -7.57 -11.55
C ASP A 34 12.46 -8.11 -11.95
N PHE A 35 11.67 -8.61 -10.99
CA PHE A 35 10.30 -9.04 -11.24
C PHE A 35 9.44 -7.91 -11.81
N ALA A 36 9.51 -6.71 -11.23
CA ALA A 36 8.72 -5.57 -11.67
C ALA A 36 9.05 -5.17 -13.12
N ASN A 37 10.33 -5.13 -13.49
CA ASN A 37 10.75 -4.80 -14.85
C ASN A 37 10.35 -5.89 -15.85
N ALA A 38 10.52 -7.16 -15.49
CA ALA A 38 10.11 -8.28 -16.35
C ALA A 38 8.59 -8.30 -16.55
N ALA A 39 7.81 -8.10 -15.49
CA ALA A 39 6.36 -8.02 -15.58
C ALA A 39 5.90 -6.84 -16.44
N LEU A 40 6.53 -5.67 -16.30
CA LEU A 40 6.23 -4.50 -17.12
C LEU A 40 6.51 -4.76 -18.60
N GLN A 41 7.68 -5.34 -18.92
CA GLN A 41 8.04 -5.70 -20.28
C GLN A 41 7.02 -6.69 -20.89
N LEU A 42 6.59 -7.71 -20.14
CA LEU A 42 5.58 -8.65 -20.61
C LEU A 42 4.22 -8.00 -20.86
N VAL A 43 3.86 -6.96 -20.11
CA VAL A 43 2.64 -6.19 -20.36
C VAL A 43 2.80 -5.34 -21.62
N ASP A 44 3.93 -4.64 -21.78
CA ASP A 44 4.19 -3.77 -22.93
C ASP A 44 4.31 -4.54 -24.25
N GLU A 45 4.89 -5.73 -24.22
CA GLU A 45 5.01 -6.64 -25.38
C GLU A 45 3.72 -7.44 -25.65
N GLY A 46 2.69 -7.29 -24.80
CA GLY A 46 1.44 -8.03 -24.91
C GLY A 46 1.53 -9.52 -24.58
N GLY A 47 2.62 -9.94 -23.92
CA GLY A 47 2.80 -11.31 -23.41
C GLY A 47 1.91 -11.64 -22.21
N ILE A 48 1.42 -10.62 -21.48
CA ILE A 48 0.43 -10.76 -20.42
C ILE A 48 -0.69 -9.73 -20.61
N ASP A 49 -1.93 -10.22 -20.67
CA ASP A 49 -3.10 -9.37 -20.53
C ASP A 49 -3.44 -9.18 -19.05
N VAL A 50 -3.24 -7.95 -18.56
CA VAL A 50 -3.54 -7.57 -17.17
C VAL A 50 -5.01 -7.81 -16.82
N GLY A 51 -5.93 -7.70 -17.79
CA GLY A 51 -7.35 -7.96 -17.61
C GLY A 51 -7.68 -9.43 -17.30
N ASN A 52 -6.78 -10.36 -17.63
CA ASN A 52 -6.97 -11.80 -17.44
C ASN A 52 -6.22 -12.34 -16.22
N ILE A 53 -5.59 -11.48 -15.41
CA ILE A 53 -4.89 -11.92 -14.20
C ILE A 53 -5.90 -12.08 -13.05
N TRP A 54 -5.96 -13.29 -12.48
CA TRP A 54 -6.71 -13.55 -11.26
C TRP A 54 -5.76 -13.63 -10.07
N PHE A 55 -5.91 -12.69 -9.15
CA PHE A 55 -5.18 -12.69 -7.89
C PHE A 55 -5.97 -13.45 -6.83
N SER A 56 -5.26 -14.25 -6.04
CA SER A 56 -5.77 -14.91 -4.84
C SER A 56 -4.85 -14.63 -3.66
N ASP A 57 -5.42 -14.51 -2.46
CA ASP A 57 -4.69 -14.35 -1.22
C ASP A 57 -5.45 -15.03 -0.08
N GLU A 58 -4.76 -15.38 1.00
CA GLU A 58 -5.35 -15.95 2.21
C GLU A 58 -5.41 -14.89 3.30
N ALA A 59 -6.54 -14.80 4.01
CA ALA A 59 -6.72 -13.86 5.11
C ALA A 59 -7.30 -14.56 6.34
N TYR A 60 -6.71 -14.27 7.50
CA TYR A 60 -7.21 -14.72 8.81
C TYR A 60 -8.17 -13.70 9.40
N PHE A 61 -9.35 -14.17 9.81
CA PHE A 61 -10.36 -13.36 10.49
C PHE A 61 -10.58 -13.89 11.90
N ASN A 62 -10.40 -13.01 12.90
CA ASN A 62 -10.68 -13.36 14.29
C ASN A 62 -12.11 -12.96 14.67
N LEU A 63 -12.80 -13.82 15.41
CA LEU A 63 -14.18 -13.62 15.86
C LEU A 63 -14.29 -12.84 17.17
N ASP A 64 -13.17 -12.60 17.85
CA ASP A 64 -13.06 -11.92 19.15
C ASP A 64 -12.94 -10.39 19.02
N GLY A 65 -13.01 -9.85 17.81
CA GLY A 65 -12.82 -8.43 17.54
C GLY A 65 -11.35 -8.02 17.42
N PHE A 66 -10.39 -8.96 17.39
CA PHE A 66 -9.00 -8.63 17.09
C PHE A 66 -8.87 -8.10 15.67
N VAL A 67 -8.56 -6.81 15.56
CA VAL A 67 -8.34 -6.15 14.28
C VAL A 67 -6.85 -6.31 13.91
N ASN A 68 -6.55 -6.70 12.67
CA ASN A 68 -5.17 -6.76 12.19
C ASN A 68 -4.48 -5.38 12.28
N LYS A 69 -3.34 -5.31 12.97
CA LYS A 69 -2.49 -4.10 13.13
C LYS A 69 -2.14 -3.42 11.81
N GLN A 70 -2.00 -4.20 10.74
CA GLN A 70 -1.70 -3.68 9.39
C GLN A 70 -2.87 -2.91 8.77
N ASN A 71 -4.08 -3.01 9.34
CA ASN A 71 -5.28 -2.37 8.83
C ASN A 71 -5.85 -1.31 9.79
N TRP A 72 -5.04 -0.79 10.71
CA TRP A 72 -5.44 0.24 11.67
C TRP A 72 -5.18 1.65 11.14
N PRO A 73 -6.23 2.41 10.77
CA PRO A 73 -6.11 3.85 10.60
C PRO A 73 -6.20 4.55 11.96
N ILE A 74 -5.25 5.43 12.22
CA ILE A 74 -5.32 6.47 13.26
C ILE A 74 -6.06 7.67 12.66
N TRP A 75 -6.81 8.41 13.46
CA TRP A 75 -7.55 9.59 12.98
C TRP A 75 -7.00 10.84 13.66
N GLY A 76 -6.77 11.90 12.88
CA GLY A 76 -6.32 13.20 13.38
C GLY A 76 -6.99 14.35 12.65
N THR A 77 -7.09 15.51 13.29
CA THR A 77 -7.68 16.73 12.71
C THR A 77 -6.75 17.41 11.70
N GLU A 78 -5.47 17.08 11.72
CA GLU A 78 -4.46 17.60 10.80
C GLU A 78 -4.15 16.62 9.68
N ASN A 79 -3.82 17.14 8.50
CA ASN A 79 -3.39 16.32 7.38
C ASN A 79 -1.99 15.73 7.67
N PRO A 80 -1.83 14.39 7.77
CA PRO A 80 -0.56 13.74 8.11
C PRO A 80 0.53 13.87 7.03
N HIS A 81 0.26 14.60 5.95
CA HIS A 81 1.21 14.92 4.89
C HIS A 81 1.67 16.37 4.89
N ALA A 82 1.07 17.25 5.69
CA ALA A 82 1.33 18.70 5.66
C ALA A 82 2.78 19.08 6.03
N GLY A 83 3.50 18.25 6.80
CA GLY A 83 4.86 18.51 7.26
C GLY A 83 5.93 17.54 6.76
N ARG A 84 5.61 16.61 5.84
CA ARG A 84 6.63 15.72 5.29
C ARG A 84 7.39 16.46 4.18
N PRO A 85 8.72 16.62 4.25
CA PRO A 85 9.48 17.03 3.09
C PRO A 85 9.23 16.01 1.98
N GLU A 86 9.00 16.51 0.76
CA GLU A 86 8.81 15.68 -0.42
C GLU A 86 9.96 14.67 -0.51
N GLN A 87 9.64 13.38 -0.32
CA GLN A 87 10.60 12.32 -0.53
C GLN A 87 10.83 12.27 -2.04
N LYS A 88 11.85 13.01 -2.51
CA LYS A 88 12.21 13.07 -3.93
C LYS A 88 12.25 11.64 -4.46
N ARG A 89 11.30 11.32 -5.35
CA ARG A 89 11.36 10.10 -6.16
C ARG A 89 12.75 10.10 -6.79
N GLY A 90 13.51 9.04 -6.55
CA GLY A 90 14.82 8.87 -7.18
C GLY A 90 14.65 9.03 -8.68
N LEU A 91 15.06 10.17 -9.20
CA LEU A 91 15.26 10.36 -10.62
C LEU A 91 16.46 9.49 -10.97
N VAL A 92 16.20 8.34 -11.58
CA VAL A 92 17.18 7.67 -12.42
C VAL A 92 17.48 8.67 -13.53
N GLN A 93 18.62 9.34 -13.45
CA GLN A 93 19.18 10.02 -14.60
C GLN A 93 19.79 8.96 -15.51
N SER A 94 19.47 9.11 -16.80
CA SER A 94 19.90 8.39 -17.99
C SER A 94 21.38 8.01 -18.02
#